data_AF-A0A964Z6G8-F1
#
_entry.id   AF-A0A964Z6G8-F1
#
_cell.length_a   1.000
_cell.length_b   1.000
_cell.length_c   1.000
_cell.angle_alpha   90.00
_cell.angle_beta   90.00
_cell.angle_gamma   90.00
#
_symmetry.space_group_name_H-M   'P 1'
#
loop_
_entity.id
_entity.type
_entity.pdbx_description
1 polymer ?
#
loop_
_entity_poly.entity_id
_entity_poly.type
_entity_poly.pdbx_seq_one_letter_code
_entity_poly.pdbx_strand_id
1 'polypeptide(L)'
;TPHLGFARPELVDEAGGADAFNAAMERSAALYELLRPDYPEQAAYAVSMAHRMRYVMQFNAREAMHMLELRSAPQGHPAYRRVVLEMHRLIANQAGHRAVADAMTHLTTEAPLLERLESERRIEEKRGSTKR
;
A
#
# COMPACT_ATOMS: atom_id res chain seq x y z
N THR A 1 -4.04 -14.75 7.78
CA THR A 1 -5.19 -15.15 8.61
C THR A 1 -5.85 -13.88 9.14
N PRO A 2 -7.14 -13.90 9.52
CA PRO A 2 -7.83 -12.70 10.00
C PRO A 2 -7.31 -12.20 11.37
N HIS A 3 -6.55 -13.04 12.09
CA HIS A 3 -6.05 -12.76 13.44
C HIS A 3 -5.06 -11.58 13.57
N LEU A 4 -4.52 -11.08 12.45
CA LEU A 4 -3.65 -9.90 12.45
C LEU A 4 -4.43 -8.57 12.46
N GLY A 5 -5.76 -8.66 12.51
CA GLY A 5 -6.67 -7.53 12.37
C GLY A 5 -6.68 -6.96 10.96
N PHE A 6 -7.34 -5.83 10.78
CA PHE A 6 -7.48 -5.15 9.50
C PHE A 6 -7.17 -3.65 9.59
N ALA A 7 -6.95 -3.02 8.45
CA ALA A 7 -6.80 -1.58 8.32
C ALA A 7 -8.04 -1.01 7.63
N ARG A 8 -8.73 -0.09 8.31
CA ARG A 8 -9.83 0.68 7.73
C ARG A 8 -9.30 2.02 7.21
N PRO A 9 -9.61 2.41 5.96
CA PRO A 9 -9.28 3.75 5.46
C PRO A 9 -10.05 4.84 6.21
N GLU A 10 -9.41 5.96 6.49
CA GLU A 10 -10.01 7.12 7.19
C GLU A 10 -11.24 7.67 6.45
N LEU A 11 -11.23 7.63 5.12
CA LEU A 11 -12.39 8.00 4.28
C LEU A 11 -13.65 7.18 4.60
N VAL A 12 -13.53 5.94 5.10
CA VAL A 12 -14.69 5.14 5.53
C VAL A 12 -15.28 5.69 6.82
N ASP A 13 -14.43 6.16 7.73
CA ASP A 13 -14.85 6.81 8.97
C ASP A 13 -15.52 8.16 8.68
N GLU A 14 -14.89 8.99 7.83
CA GLU A 14 -15.45 10.28 7.40
C GLU A 14 -16.81 10.13 6.70
N ALA A 15 -17.01 9.04 5.96
CA ALA A 15 -18.27 8.72 5.30
C ALA A 15 -19.33 8.08 6.24
N GLY A 16 -19.02 7.87 7.53
CA GLY A 16 -19.93 7.22 8.48
C GLY A 16 -20.12 5.72 8.24
N GLY A 17 -19.24 5.08 7.45
CA GLY A 17 -19.33 3.68 7.04
C GLY A 17 -18.67 2.68 7.99
N ALA A 18 -18.20 3.12 9.17
CA ALA A 18 -17.41 2.34 10.10
C ALA A 18 -18.05 1.00 10.48
N ASP A 19 -19.33 1.02 10.86
CA ASP A 19 -20.05 -0.17 11.33
C ASP A 19 -20.26 -1.19 10.21
N ALA A 20 -20.64 -0.73 9.02
CA ALA A 20 -20.81 -1.58 7.85
C ALA A 20 -19.50 -2.25 7.43
N PHE A 21 -18.39 -1.49 7.49
CA PHE A 21 -17.05 -2.00 7.20
C PHE A 21 -16.64 -3.06 8.23
N ASN A 22 -16.80 -2.78 9.52
CA ASN A 22 -16.47 -3.72 10.60
C ASN A 22 -17.28 -5.01 10.49
N ALA A 23 -18.59 -4.91 10.29
CA ALA A 23 -19.44 -6.07 10.10
C ALA A 23 -19.02 -6.92 8.88
N ALA A 24 -18.52 -6.31 7.80
CA ALA A 24 -17.98 -7.04 6.67
C ALA A 24 -16.68 -7.78 7.01
N MET A 25 -15.80 -7.17 7.82
CA MET A 25 -14.56 -7.82 8.28
C MET A 25 -14.86 -8.98 9.23
N GLU A 26 -15.82 -8.81 10.15
CA GLU A 26 -16.25 -9.85 11.07
C GLU A 26 -16.85 -11.05 10.34
N ARG A 27 -17.74 -10.83 9.36
CA ARG A 27 -18.29 -11.91 8.53
C ARG A 27 -17.20 -12.68 7.77
N SER A 28 -16.24 -11.95 7.22
CA SER A 28 -15.10 -12.53 6.51
C SER A 28 -14.22 -13.39 7.43
N ALA A 29 -13.94 -12.91 8.65
CA ALA A 29 -13.19 -13.65 9.66
C ALA A 29 -13.94 -14.90 10.17
N ALA A 30 -15.25 -14.79 10.37
CA ALA A 30 -16.09 -15.91 10.78
C ALA A 30 -16.13 -17.01 9.71
N LEU A 31 -16.23 -16.64 8.43
CA LEU A 31 -16.18 -17.59 7.32
C LEU A 31 -14.82 -18.30 7.25
N TYR A 32 -13.71 -17.58 7.49
CA TYR A 32 -12.40 -18.19 7.60
C TYR A 32 -12.35 -19.28 8.69
N GLU A 33 -12.86 -19.01 9.89
CA GLU A 33 -12.89 -20.02 10.97
C GLU A 33 -13.79 -21.20 10.66
N LEU A 34 -14.91 -20.98 9.97
CA LEU A 34 -15.80 -22.05 9.56
C LEU A 34 -15.14 -22.98 8.53
N LEU A 35 -14.36 -22.44 7.58
CA LEU A 35 -13.71 -23.21 6.54
C LEU A 35 -12.42 -23.90 7.02
N ARG A 36 -11.70 -23.31 7.98
CA ARG A 36 -10.35 -23.74 8.38
C ARG A 36 -10.22 -25.23 8.79
N PRO A 37 -11.18 -25.87 9.50
CA PRO A 37 -11.06 -27.27 9.89
C PRO A 37 -11.04 -28.24 8.70
N ASP A 38 -11.87 -27.98 7.70
CA ASP A 38 -12.07 -28.89 6.56
C ASP A 38 -11.28 -28.46 5.31
N TYR A 39 -11.05 -27.16 5.14
CA TYR A 39 -10.45 -26.53 3.97
C TYR A 39 -9.34 -25.54 4.36
N PRO A 40 -8.27 -25.98 5.05
CA PRO A 40 -7.25 -25.08 5.59
C PRO A 40 -6.54 -24.23 4.53
N GLU A 41 -6.29 -24.78 3.34
CA GLU A 41 -5.64 -24.07 2.24
C GLU A 41 -6.57 -23.04 1.57
N GLN A 42 -7.86 -23.34 1.50
CA GLN A 42 -8.85 -22.48 0.84
C GLN A 42 -9.43 -21.43 1.77
N ALA A 43 -9.38 -21.64 3.09
CA ALA A 43 -9.95 -20.73 4.09
C ALA A 43 -9.43 -19.30 3.89
N ALA A 44 -8.17 -19.12 3.48
CA ALA A 44 -7.60 -17.81 3.21
C ALA A 44 -8.36 -16.98 2.16
N TYR A 45 -9.07 -17.62 1.21
CA TYR A 45 -9.89 -16.92 0.21
C TYR A 45 -11.14 -16.25 0.79
N ALA A 46 -11.57 -16.63 2.00
CA ALA A 46 -12.68 -15.98 2.69
C ALA A 46 -12.29 -14.62 3.31
N VAL A 47 -11.00 -14.33 3.43
CA VAL A 47 -10.48 -13.17 4.14
C VAL A 47 -10.40 -11.95 3.21
N SER A 48 -10.98 -10.82 3.62
CA SER A 48 -10.90 -9.54 2.90
C SER A 48 -9.44 -9.04 2.80
N MET A 49 -9.10 -8.37 1.69
CA MET A 49 -7.79 -7.73 1.48
C MET A 49 -7.45 -6.63 2.50
N ALA A 50 -8.41 -6.15 3.29
CA ALA A 50 -8.15 -5.19 4.35
C ALA A 50 -7.42 -5.83 5.56
N HIS A 51 -7.42 -7.16 5.68
CA HIS A 51 -6.71 -7.86 6.74
C HIS A 51 -5.19 -7.75 6.56
N ARG A 52 -4.50 -7.61 7.69
CA ARG A 52 -3.04 -7.49 7.70
C ARG A 52 -2.41 -8.83 7.35
N MET A 53 -1.28 -8.75 6.65
CA MET A 53 -0.43 -9.89 6.33
C MET A 53 0.98 -9.59 6.81
N ARG A 54 1.65 -10.62 7.36
CA ARG A 54 3.09 -10.59 7.59
C ARG A 54 3.77 -11.16 6.35
N TYR A 55 4.77 -10.45 5.86
CA TYR A 55 5.56 -10.88 4.73
C TYR A 55 7.01 -10.47 4.97
N VAL A 56 7.93 -11.20 4.35
CA VAL A 56 9.36 -10.90 4.34
C VAL A 56 9.76 -10.75 2.89
N MET A 57 10.58 -9.74 2.61
CA MET A 57 11.17 -9.54 1.30
C MET A 57 12.68 -9.47 1.46
N GLN A 58 13.38 -10.05 0.50
CA GLN A 58 14.82 -9.97 0.39
C GLN A 58 15.15 -9.35 -0.96
N PHE A 59 16.08 -8.40 -0.95
CA PHE A 59 16.52 -7.69 -2.14
C PHE A 59 18.03 -7.57 -2.13
N ASN A 60 18.64 -7.60 -3.31
CA ASN A 60 19.95 -6.97 -3.49
C ASN A 60 19.79 -5.44 -3.62
N ALA A 61 20.91 -4.71 -3.58
CA ALA A 61 20.89 -3.25 -3.63
C ALA A 61 20.21 -2.70 -4.90
N ARG A 62 20.43 -3.33 -6.06
CA ARG A 62 19.84 -2.90 -7.34
C ARG A 62 18.32 -3.09 -7.36
N GLU A 63 17.83 -4.22 -6.84
CA GLU A 63 16.39 -4.48 -6.71
C GLU A 63 15.74 -3.49 -5.74
N ALA A 64 16.41 -3.20 -4.62
CA ALA A 64 15.92 -2.23 -3.64
C ALA A 64 15.81 -0.83 -4.27
N MET A 65 16.84 -0.36 -4.99
CA MET A 65 16.79 0.93 -5.70
C MET A 65 15.58 1.00 -6.63
N HIS A 66 15.41 0.01 -7.51
CA HIS A 66 14.31 0.01 -8.46
C HIS A 66 12.93 -0.03 -7.78
N MET A 67 12.76 -0.89 -6.79
CA MET A 67 11.48 -1.07 -6.11
C MET A 67 11.08 0.17 -5.30
N LEU A 68 12.03 0.75 -4.53
CA LEU A 68 11.77 1.92 -3.70
C LEU A 68 11.38 3.13 -4.55
N GLU A 69 12.13 3.42 -5.62
CA GLU A 69 11.82 4.54 -6.50
C GLU A 69 10.46 4.34 -7.18
N LEU A 70 10.20 3.17 -7.77
CA LEU A 70 8.94 2.89 -8.46
C LEU A 70 7.72 2.99 -7.54
N ARG A 71 7.83 2.46 -6.31
CA ARG A 71 6.70 2.41 -5.37
C ARG A 71 6.52 3.67 -4.55
N SER A 72 7.50 4.57 -4.55
CA SER A 72 7.37 5.90 -3.95
C SER A 72 6.56 6.87 -4.82
N ALA A 73 6.36 6.56 -6.10
CA ALA A 73 5.73 7.45 -7.06
C ALA A 73 4.34 7.96 -6.58
N PRO A 74 3.94 9.20 -6.92
CA PRO A 74 2.66 9.81 -6.54
C PRO A 74 1.41 8.95 -6.81
N GLN A 75 1.45 8.17 -7.89
CA GLN A 75 0.36 7.31 -8.35
C GLN A 75 0.28 5.97 -7.60
N GLY A 76 1.26 5.66 -6.74
CA GLY A 76 1.29 4.44 -5.95
C GLY A 76 0.52 4.59 -4.65
N HIS A 77 -0.22 3.53 -4.29
CA HIS A 77 -1.04 3.44 -3.08
C HIS A 77 -0.32 3.96 -1.82
N PRO A 78 -0.97 4.71 -0.89
CA PRO A 78 -0.24 5.44 0.15
C PRO A 78 0.42 4.49 1.15
N ALA A 79 -0.17 3.30 1.34
CA ALA A 79 0.42 2.25 2.16
C ALA A 79 1.78 1.78 1.63
N TYR A 80 1.94 1.65 0.31
CA TYR A 80 3.21 1.22 -0.29
C TYR A 80 4.26 2.31 -0.17
N ARG A 81 3.89 3.57 -0.43
CA ARG A 81 4.80 4.72 -0.28
C ARG A 81 5.38 4.80 1.13
N ARG A 82 4.53 4.69 2.16
CA ARG A 82 4.97 4.71 3.57
C ARG A 82 5.99 3.61 3.85
N VAL A 83 5.76 2.39 3.36
CA VAL A 83 6.68 1.28 3.54
C VAL A 83 8.01 1.54 2.84
N VAL A 84 8.03 2.00 1.58
CA VAL A 84 9.29 2.19 0.86
C VAL A 84 10.11 3.38 1.34
N LEU A 85 9.47 4.44 1.81
CA LEU A 85 10.16 5.56 2.47
C LEU A 85 10.81 5.12 3.78
N GLU A 86 10.12 4.27 4.55
CA GLU A 86 10.71 3.69 5.76
C GLU A 86 11.86 2.73 5.42
N MET A 87 11.73 1.93 4.36
CA MET A 87 12.83 1.09 3.88
C MET A 87 14.05 1.91 3.49
N HIS A 88 13.88 3.02 2.75
CA HIS A 88 14.98 3.93 2.41
C HIS A 88 15.66 4.48 3.68
N ARG A 89 14.87 4.96 4.65
CA ARG A 89 15.37 5.45 5.94
C ARG A 89 16.16 4.36 6.68
N LEU A 90 15.68 3.13 6.69
CA LEU A 90 16.34 1.99 7.34
C LEU A 90 17.64 1.58 6.62
N ILE A 91 17.68 1.62 5.29
CA ILE A 91 18.91 1.37 4.51
C ILE A 91 19.99 2.40 4.88
N ALA A 92 19.62 3.68 4.95
CA ALA A 92 20.55 4.75 5.28
C ALA A 92 21.02 4.71 6.75
N ASN A 93 20.09 4.56 7.68
CA ASN A 93 20.34 4.84 9.10
C ASN A 93 20.50 3.59 9.97
N GLN A 94 19.79 2.51 9.66
CA GLN A 94 19.85 1.27 10.44
C GLN A 94 20.93 0.33 9.90
N ALA A 95 20.94 0.10 8.58
CA ALA A 95 21.97 -0.72 7.93
C ALA A 95 23.26 0.07 7.65
N GLY A 96 23.19 1.40 7.60
CA GLY A 96 24.36 2.28 7.42
C GLY A 96 24.85 2.42 5.97
N HIS A 97 24.10 1.93 4.99
CA HIS A 97 24.48 1.96 3.57
C HIS A 97 24.15 3.31 2.91
N ARG A 98 24.77 4.39 3.40
CA ARG A 98 24.48 5.76 2.95
C ARG A 98 24.65 5.96 1.45
N ALA A 99 25.77 5.50 0.87
CA ALA A 99 26.01 5.62 -0.57
C ALA A 99 24.95 4.91 -1.43
N VAL A 100 24.35 3.82 -0.94
CA VAL A 100 23.26 3.11 -1.63
C VAL A 100 21.96 3.92 -1.55
N ALA A 101 21.66 4.48 -0.38
CA ALA A 101 20.47 5.31 -0.18
C ALA A 101 20.55 6.63 -0.95
N ASP A 102 21.72 7.27 -0.98
CA ASP A 102 21.98 8.53 -1.67
C ASP A 102 21.93 8.39 -3.19
N ALA A 103 22.21 7.17 -3.71
CA ALA A 103 22.07 6.87 -5.13
C ALA A 103 20.60 6.76 -5.60
N MET A 104 19.62 6.68 -4.68
CA MET A 104 18.20 6.63 -5.02
C MET A 104 17.64 8.04 -5.21
N THR A 105 17.87 8.63 -6.39
CA THR A 105 17.53 10.03 -6.67
C THR A 105 16.09 10.25 -7.16
N HIS A 106 15.33 9.19 -7.46
CA HIS A 106 13.95 9.29 -7.99
C HIS A 106 12.87 8.99 -6.95
N LEU A 107 13.21 9.04 -5.67
CA LEU A 107 12.25 8.90 -4.58
C LEU A 107 11.33 10.11 -4.48
N THR A 108 10.02 9.86 -4.44
CA THR A 108 9.04 10.90 -4.13
C THR A 108 8.69 10.87 -2.65
N THR A 109 9.06 11.92 -1.92
CA THR A 109 8.81 12.06 -0.48
C THR A 109 7.54 12.85 -0.17
N GLU A 110 7.06 13.67 -1.10
CA GLU A 110 5.84 14.46 -0.93
C GLU A 110 4.61 13.63 -1.28
N ALA A 111 3.62 13.62 -0.37
CA ALA A 111 2.39 12.87 -0.55
C ALA A 111 1.34 13.73 -1.28
N PRO A 112 0.83 13.30 -2.45
CA PRO A 112 -0.33 13.95 -3.07
C PRO A 112 -1.59 13.74 -2.23
N LEU A 113 -2.47 14.73 -2.21
CA LEU A 113 -3.81 14.67 -1.60
C LEU A 113 -4.66 13.51 -2.15
N LEU A 114 -4.59 13.30 -3.47
CA LEU A 114 -5.27 12.21 -4.17
C LEU A 114 -4.34 11.69 -5.26
N GLU A 115 -4.12 10.38 -5.30
CA GLU A 115 -3.10 9.76 -6.16
C GLU A 115 -3.28 10.09 -7.63
N ARG A 116 -4.52 10.04 -8.12
CA ARG A 116 -4.84 10.25 -9.54
C ARG A 116 -5.11 11.69 -9.93
N LEU A 117 -5.41 12.57 -8.97
CA LEU A 117 -5.97 13.89 -9.27
C LEU A 117 -5.05 14.74 -10.16
N GLU A 118 -3.75 14.78 -9.87
CA GLU A 118 -2.81 15.55 -10.69
C GLU A 118 -2.63 14.97 -12.09
N SER A 119 -2.65 13.64 -12.22
CA SER A 119 -2.59 12.99 -13.53
C SER A 119 -3.82 13.33 -14.38
N GLU A 120 -5.00 13.37 -13.76
CA GLU A 120 -6.25 13.73 -14.41
C GLU A 120 -6.25 15.20 -14.85
N ARG A 121 -5.77 16.12 -13.99
CA ARG A 121 -5.60 17.54 -14.34
C ARG A 121 -4.66 17.75 -15.53
N ARG A 122 -3.51 17.06 -15.55
CA ARG A 122 -2.56 17.14 -16.69
C ARG A 122 -3.16 16.59 -18.00
N ILE A 123 -3.98 15.54 -17.92
CA ILE A 123 -4.70 14.99 -19.08
C ILE A 123 -5.72 16.00 -19.59
N GLU A 124 -6.44 16.66 -18.69
CA GLU A 124 -7.43 17.68 -19.03
C GLU A 124 -6.79 18.92 -19.67
N GLU A 125 -5.68 19.42 -19.12
CA GLU A 125 -4.89 20.53 -19.69
C GLU A 125 -4.42 20.22 -21.12
N LYS A 126 -3.91 19.01 -21.37
CA LYS A 126 -3.51 18.56 -22.71
C LYS A 126 -4.69 18.51 -23.68
N ARG A 127 -5.87 18.07 -23.22
CA ARG A 127 -7.10 18.08 -24.05
C ARG A 127 -7.55 19.50 -24.39
N GLY A 128 -7.34 20.45 -23.47
CA GLY A 128 -7.62 21.87 -23.69
C GLY A 128 -6.67 22.53 -24.69
N SER A 129 -5.38 22.17 -24.67
CA SER A 129 -4.38 22.75 -25.59
C SER A 129 -4.49 22.26 -27.03
N THR A 130 -4.96 21.03 -27.26
CA THR A 130 -5.16 20.46 -28.61
C THR A 130 -6.42 21.01 -29.32
N LYS A 131 -7.30 21.72 -28.61
CA LYS A 131 -8.52 22.32 -29.16
C LYS A 131 -8.36 23.78 -29.62
N ARG A 132 -7.14 24.31 -29.74
CA ARG A 132 -6.86 25.64 -30.32
C ARG A 132 -6.09 25.54 -31.62
#